data_AF-A0A6P1IRH9-F1
#
_entry.id   AF-A0A6P1IRH9-F1
#
_cell.length_a   1.000
_cell.length_b   1.000
_cell.length_c   1.000
_cell.angle_alpha   90.00
_cell.angle_beta   90.00
_cell.angle_gamma   90.00
#
_symmetry.space_group_name_H-M   'P 1'
#
loop_
_entity.id
_entity.type
_entity.pdbx_description
1 polymer ?
#
loop_
_entity_poly.entity_id
_entity_poly.type
_entity_poly.pdbx_seq_one_letter_code
_entity_poly.pdbx_strand_id
1 'polypeptide(L)'
;MKKNVVMMLAAVAALALAGCKEDKPQEVVQTVEWFKEHKAEREAQLAKCKSNPGELAATPNCVNASRADSSSTWSARGGAIKVAPLSAPSSAAPAKTEGNNK
;
A
#
# COMPACT_ATOMS: atom_id res chain seq x y z
N MET A 1 -23.21 -43.62 26.17
CA MET A 1 -22.06 -42.75 26.49
C MET A 1 -21.31 -42.24 25.25
N LYS A 2 -21.00 -43.08 24.24
CA LYS A 2 -20.30 -42.65 23.00
C LYS A 2 -20.98 -41.50 22.21
N LYS A 3 -22.32 -41.50 22.13
CA LYS A 3 -23.11 -40.49 21.40
C LYS A 3 -23.00 -39.07 22.01
N ASN A 4 -22.79 -39.00 23.33
CA ASN A 4 -22.72 -37.74 24.08
C ASN A 4 -21.33 -37.10 23.96
N VAL A 5 -20.29 -37.92 23.80
CA VAL A 5 -18.91 -37.47 23.58
C VAL A 5 -18.75 -36.82 22.20
N VAL A 6 -19.40 -37.38 21.16
CA VAL A 6 -19.37 -36.81 19.80
C VAL A 6 -20.04 -35.43 19.75
N MET A 7 -21.13 -35.23 20.48
CA MET A 7 -21.85 -33.95 20.51
C MET A 7 -21.07 -32.87 21.28
N MET A 8 -20.32 -33.23 22.33
CA MET A 8 -19.44 -32.29 23.04
C MET A 8 -18.18 -31.92 22.25
N LEU A 9 -17.57 -32.87 21.52
CA LEU A 9 -16.42 -32.57 20.67
C LEU A 9 -16.77 -31.62 19.51
N ALA A 10 -17.98 -31.75 18.95
CA ALA A 10 -18.46 -30.84 17.91
C ALA A 10 -18.69 -29.41 18.42
N ALA A 11 -19.14 -29.24 19.67
CA ALA A 11 -19.36 -27.93 20.28
C ALA A 11 -18.04 -27.19 20.59
N VAL A 12 -16.98 -27.91 20.99
CA VAL A 12 -15.66 -27.33 21.25
C VAL A 12 -14.96 -26.89 19.96
N ALA A 13 -15.15 -27.64 18.86
CA ALA A 13 -14.57 -27.29 17.56
C ALA A 13 -15.16 -25.99 16.98
N ALA A 14 -16.43 -25.68 17.24
CA ALA A 14 -17.07 -24.44 16.76
C ALA A 14 -16.55 -23.16 17.45
N LEU A 15 -16.04 -23.27 18.69
CA LEU A 15 -15.48 -22.14 19.43
C LEU A 15 -14.05 -21.76 18.97
N ALA A 16 -13.34 -22.69 18.31
CA ALA A 16 -11.99 -22.45 17.79
C ALA A 16 -11.95 -21.53 16.55
N LEU A 17 -13.09 -21.27 15.88
CA LEU A 17 -13.16 -20.35 14.74
C LEU A 17 -13.48 -18.89 15.13
N ALA A 18 -13.69 -18.61 16.41
CA ALA A 18 -13.98 -17.25 16.90
C ALA A 18 -12.71 -16.40 17.14
N GLY A 19 -11.52 -16.87 16.74
CA GLY A 19 -10.22 -16.33 17.15
C GLY A 19 -9.39 -15.57 16.11
N CYS A 20 -9.98 -15.01 15.05
CA CYS A 20 -9.24 -14.15 14.09
C CYS A 20 -9.78 -12.71 14.03
N LYS A 21 -10.13 -12.17 15.19
CA LYS A 21 -10.29 -10.72 15.34
C LYS A 21 -9.36 -10.30 16.45
N GLU A 22 -8.12 -10.00 16.07
CA GLU A 22 -7.25 -9.16 16.89
C GLU A 22 -8.07 -7.94 17.32
N ASP A 23 -8.34 -7.89 18.62
CA ASP A 23 -8.91 -6.77 19.37
C ASP A 23 -7.89 -5.61 19.34
N LYS A 24 -7.48 -5.20 18.14
CA LYS A 24 -6.71 -3.98 17.95
C LYS A 24 -7.71 -2.85 18.11
N PRO A 25 -7.42 -1.86 18.97
CA PRO A 25 -8.19 -0.64 19.03
C PRO A 25 -8.40 -0.15 17.61
N GLN A 26 -9.67 0.03 17.20
CA GLN A 26 -9.95 0.59 15.88
C GLN A 26 -9.31 1.97 15.84
N GLU A 27 -8.19 2.04 15.13
CA GLU A 27 -7.45 3.28 14.95
C GLU A 27 -8.37 4.22 14.16
N VAL A 28 -8.56 5.45 14.66
CA VAL A 28 -9.43 6.43 14.03
C VAL A 28 -9.00 6.59 12.57
N VAL A 29 -9.94 6.34 11.65
CA VAL A 29 -9.66 6.43 10.21
C VAL A 29 -9.61 7.90 9.82
N GLN A 30 -8.43 8.35 9.42
CA GLN A 30 -8.20 9.72 8.93
C GLN A 30 -8.35 9.77 7.41
N THR A 31 -8.82 10.90 6.90
CA THR A 31 -9.03 11.10 5.46
C THR A 31 -7.72 11.40 4.74
N VAL A 32 -7.72 11.28 3.40
CA VAL A 32 -6.58 11.67 2.57
C VAL A 32 -6.24 13.14 2.75
N GLU A 33 -7.24 14.03 2.82
CA GLU A 33 -7.02 15.47 2.99
C GLU A 33 -6.37 15.79 4.33
N TRP A 34 -6.80 15.11 5.41
CA TRP A 34 -6.17 15.27 6.71
C TRP A 34 -4.68 14.93 6.64
N PHE A 35 -4.30 13.81 6.02
CA PHE A 35 -2.88 13.44 5.83
C PHE A 35 -2.10 14.36 4.87
N LYS A 36 -2.78 15.13 4.01
CA LYS A 36 -2.11 16.17 3.20
C LYS A 36 -1.69 17.35 4.06
N GLU A 37 -2.55 17.77 4.99
CA GLU A 37 -2.31 18.88 5.91
C GLU A 37 -1.38 18.47 7.08
N HIS A 38 -1.42 17.20 7.50
CA HIS A 38 -0.67 16.67 8.63
C HIS A 38 0.51 15.81 8.16
N LYS A 39 1.59 16.48 7.72
CA LYS A 39 2.76 15.79 7.15
C LYS A 39 3.45 14.86 8.14
N ALA A 40 3.66 15.29 9.40
CA ALA A 40 4.39 14.49 10.38
C ALA A 40 3.64 13.19 10.72
N GLU A 41 2.32 13.28 10.90
CA GLU A 41 1.47 12.13 11.16
C GLU A 41 1.35 11.22 9.93
N ARG A 42 1.36 11.78 8.71
CA ARG A 42 1.47 10.97 7.48
C ARG A 42 2.77 10.16 7.45
N GLU A 43 3.90 10.80 7.74
CA GLU A 43 5.21 10.14 7.75
C GLU A 43 5.28 9.03 8.81
N ALA A 44 4.77 9.30 10.01
CA ALA A 44 4.66 8.31 11.08
C ALA A 44 3.75 7.14 10.69
N GLN A 45 2.58 7.41 10.09
CA GLN A 45 1.67 6.38 9.62
C GLN A 45 2.32 5.53 8.52
N LEU A 46 2.99 6.14 7.55
CA LEU A 46 3.69 5.42 6.48
C LEU A 46 4.83 4.54 7.02
N ALA A 47 5.56 4.99 8.04
CA ALA A 47 6.56 4.15 8.71
C ALA A 47 5.92 2.91 9.36
N LYS A 48 4.78 3.10 10.03
CA LYS A 48 3.98 1.99 10.58
C LYS A 48 3.50 1.04 9.49
N CYS A 49 3.00 1.55 8.37
CA CYS A 49 2.56 0.74 7.22
C CYS A 49 3.69 -0.13 6.64
N LYS A 50 4.92 0.39 6.59
CA LYS A 50 6.11 -0.32 6.10
C LYS A 50 6.62 -1.39 7.06
N SER A 51 6.26 -1.30 8.34
CA SER A 51 6.70 -2.25 9.38
C SER A 51 6.06 -3.63 9.20
N ASN A 52 4.84 -3.68 8.65
CA ASN A 52 4.15 -4.93 8.33
C ASN A 52 3.25 -4.74 7.08
N PRO A 53 3.84 -4.77 5.88
CA PRO A 53 3.10 -4.50 4.65
C PRO A 53 2.06 -5.56 4.33
N GLY A 54 2.24 -6.81 4.79
CA GLY A 54 1.30 -7.90 4.53
C GLY A 54 -0.06 -7.70 5.21
N GLU A 55 -0.06 -7.17 6.43
CA GLU A 55 -1.29 -6.93 7.20
C GLU A 55 -1.78 -5.49 7.12
N LEU A 56 -0.86 -4.51 7.14
CA LEU A 56 -1.22 -3.11 7.32
C LEU A 56 -1.44 -2.35 6.01
N ALA A 57 -0.89 -2.80 4.88
CA ALA A 57 -0.97 -2.04 3.62
C ALA A 57 -2.40 -1.81 3.14
N ALA A 58 -3.30 -2.78 3.39
CA ALA A 58 -4.72 -2.68 3.02
C ALA A 58 -5.57 -1.93 4.05
N THR A 59 -5.00 -1.48 5.18
CA THR A 59 -5.77 -0.74 6.19
C THR A 59 -6.17 0.64 5.66
N PRO A 60 -7.34 1.17 6.06
CA PRO A 60 -7.82 2.46 5.57
C PRO A 60 -6.82 3.61 5.77
N ASN A 61 -6.16 3.66 6.94
CA ASN A 61 -5.16 4.68 7.24
C ASN A 61 -3.91 4.55 6.36
N CYS A 62 -3.43 3.34 6.08
CA CYS A 62 -2.28 3.16 5.19
C CYS A 62 -2.60 3.52 3.74
N VAL A 63 -3.80 3.18 3.26
CA VAL A 63 -4.27 3.57 1.94
C VAL A 63 -4.40 5.10 1.85
N ASN A 64 -4.98 5.75 2.86
CA ASN A 64 -5.19 7.19 2.85
C ASN A 64 -3.87 7.97 2.94
N ALA A 65 -2.96 7.55 3.83
CA ALA A 65 -1.62 8.14 3.95
C ALA A 65 -0.79 7.95 2.67
N SER A 66 -0.87 6.78 2.04
CA SER A 66 -0.16 6.49 0.77
C SER A 66 -0.70 7.33 -0.39
N ARG A 67 -2.02 7.53 -0.47
CA ARG A 67 -2.64 8.40 -1.48
C ARG A 67 -2.23 9.86 -1.29
N ALA A 68 -2.21 10.34 -0.05
CA ALA A 68 -1.76 11.70 0.26
C ALA A 68 -0.29 11.90 -0.14
N ASP A 69 0.58 10.93 0.15
CA ASP A 69 1.99 10.99 -0.20
C ASP A 69 2.21 10.95 -1.73
N SER A 70 1.55 10.02 -2.42
CA SER A 70 1.59 9.89 -3.88
C SER A 70 1.11 11.16 -4.59
N SER A 71 0.02 11.75 -4.09
CA SER A 71 -0.48 13.03 -4.60
C SER A 71 0.56 14.14 -4.43
N SER A 72 1.18 14.24 -3.25
CA SER A 72 2.17 15.29 -2.96
C SER A 72 3.43 15.13 -3.82
N THR A 73 3.90 13.90 -4.00
CA THR A 73 5.10 13.61 -4.81
C THR A 73 4.84 13.77 -6.30
N TRP A 74 3.65 13.44 -6.78
CA TRP A 74 3.25 13.68 -8.16
C TRP A 74 3.21 15.17 -8.50
N SER A 75 2.58 15.98 -7.66
CA SER A 75 2.54 17.43 -7.80
C SER A 75 3.96 18.03 -7.77
N ALA A 76 4.82 17.58 -6.85
CA ALA A 76 6.21 18.02 -6.77
C ALA A 76 7.03 17.65 -8.02
N ARG A 77 6.70 16.53 -8.69
CA ARG A 77 7.35 16.08 -9.92
C ARG A 77 6.83 16.77 -11.18
N GLY A 78 5.90 17.73 -11.06
CA GLY A 78 5.37 18.48 -12.19
C GLY A 78 4.37 17.69 -13.04
N GLY A 79 3.78 16.62 -12.50
CA GLY A 79 2.60 15.98 -13.08
C GLY A 79 2.78 15.27 -14.43
N ALA A 80 4.01 15.05 -14.88
CA ALA A 80 4.27 14.38 -16.15
C ALA A 80 5.51 13.49 -16.07
N ILE A 81 5.33 12.23 -16.44
CA ILE A 81 6.47 11.35 -16.76
C ILE A 81 6.97 11.79 -18.13
N LYS A 82 8.15 12.40 -18.19
CA LYS A 82 8.82 12.75 -19.46
C LYS A 82 9.36 11.49 -20.11
N VAL A 83 8.49 10.67 -20.70
CA VAL A 83 8.91 9.55 -21.56
C VAL A 83 8.93 10.02 -23.00
N ALA A 84 10.00 9.67 -23.72
CA ALA A 84 10.01 9.78 -25.17
C ALA A 84 8.87 8.90 -25.73
N PRO A 85 8.14 9.36 -26.75
CA PRO A 85 7.12 8.53 -27.39
C PRO A 85 7.76 7.22 -27.85
N LEU A 86 7.07 6.10 -27.61
CA LEU A 86 7.45 4.80 -28.13
C LEU A 86 7.29 4.82 -29.65
N SER A 87 8.27 5.36 -30.36
CA SER A 87 8.34 5.29 -31.82
C SER A 87 8.58 3.84 -32.22
N ALA A 88 7.66 3.26 -32.99
CA ALA A 88 7.85 1.95 -33.62
C ALA A 88 9.16 1.95 -34.46
N PRO A 89 9.91 0.85 -34.52
CA PRO A 89 11.13 0.79 -35.31
C PRO A 89 10.77 0.74 -36.79
N SER A 90 10.51 1.90 -37.40
CA SER A 90 10.48 2.02 -38.85
C SER A 90 11.84 2.55 -39.29
N SER A 91 12.76 1.62 -39.52
CA SER A 91 13.84 1.69 -40.50
C SER A 91 14.32 3.08 -40.91
N ALA A 92 15.09 3.74 -40.04
CA ALA A 92 16.05 4.76 -40.47
C ALA A 92 17.06 4.99 -39.34
N ALA A 93 18.20 4.31 -39.44
CA ALA A 93 19.41 4.85 -38.83
C ALA A 93 19.67 6.25 -39.42
N PRO A 94 20.16 7.19 -38.63
CA PRO A 94 21.37 7.88 -39.05
C PRO A 94 22.54 7.42 -38.18
N ALA A 95 23.54 6.90 -38.88
CA ALA A 95 24.86 6.64 -38.35
C ALA A 95 25.54 7.95 -37.90
N LYS A 96 26.40 7.80 -36.88
CA LYS A 96 27.52 8.67 -36.45
C LYS A 96 27.13 9.97 -35.74
N THR A 97 27.83 10.40 -34.68
CA THR A 97 29.29 10.29 -34.46
C THR A 97 29.63 10.33 -32.97
N GLU A 98 30.59 9.50 -32.54
CA GLU A 98 31.49 9.80 -31.42
C GLU A 98 32.13 11.19 -31.63
N GLY A 99 32.22 11.98 -30.57
CA GLY A 99 32.78 13.34 -30.62
C GLY A 99 33.03 13.91 -29.23
N ASN A 100 34.25 13.69 -28.78
CA ASN A 100 34.90 14.03 -27.50
C ASN A 100 34.90 15.54 -27.11
N ASN A 101 34.92 15.78 -25.78
CA ASN A 101 35.59 16.85 -25.01
C ASN A 101 35.13 18.33 -25.05
N LYS A 102 34.86 18.87 -23.85
CA LYS A 102 35.63 19.99 -23.28
C LYS A 102 35.63 19.94 -21.75
#